data_AF-A0A2J6HYQ5-F1
#
_entry.id   AF-A0A2J6HYQ5-F1
#
_cell.length_a   1.000
_cell.length_b   1.000
_cell.length_c   1.000
_cell.angle_alpha   90.00
_cell.angle_beta   90.00
_cell.angle_gamma   90.00
#
_symmetry.space_group_name_H-M   'P 1'
#
loop_
_entity.id
_entity.type
_entity.pdbx_description
1 polymer ?
#
loop_
_entity_poly.entity_id
_entity_poly.type
_entity_poly.pdbx_seq_one_letter_code
_entity_poly.pdbx_strand_id
1 'polypeptide(L)'
;MGNAGSTMPIGSSSNLGTDLSDDHPISFIYDATLVSADGQLKHKPLFPATLDGNEKVQCTSCHDPHNDTYANFLVATNEYSDLCLKCHDPEYWNFSSHATSASGWNGSGENPWAHTEHSFATVAQNGCANCHSMHTAGGKERLMKEDLAEMNCLDCHNGNVASPDKNIETQFTKPYRHDIFGSDKVHEPNETALIGLSNKHIECADCHNAHAVNPTTEKAPYANGFLAGLKGIDQNGNAINP
;
A
#
# COMPACT_ATOMS: atom_id res chain seq x y z
N MET A 1 -18.26 1.38 41.93
CA MET A 1 -17.82 2.73 41.48
C MET A 1 -18.00 2.74 39.98
N GLY A 2 -19.11 3.32 39.49
CA GLY A 2 -19.38 3.40 38.06
C GLY A 2 -18.44 4.44 37.46
N ASN A 3 -17.56 4.01 36.55
CA ASN A 3 -16.67 4.92 35.87
C ASN A 3 -17.51 5.72 34.86
N ALA A 4 -17.55 7.04 35.04
CA ALA A 4 -18.08 7.95 34.03
C ALA A 4 -17.36 7.66 32.71
N GLY A 5 -18.12 7.53 31.62
CA GLY A 5 -17.65 7.07 30.32
C GLY A 5 -16.32 7.72 29.92
N SER A 6 -15.27 6.91 29.88
CA SER A 6 -14.02 7.30 29.24
C SER A 6 -14.29 7.44 27.76
N THR A 7 -14.40 8.68 27.28
CA THR A 7 -14.25 8.97 25.86
C THR A 7 -12.81 8.62 25.47
N MET A 8 -12.64 7.95 24.34
CA MET A 8 -11.31 7.76 23.76
C MET A 8 -10.62 9.14 23.62
N PRO A 9 -9.32 9.27 23.93
CA PRO A 9 -8.63 10.55 23.84
C PRO A 9 -8.78 11.18 22.45
N ILE A 10 -9.09 12.46 22.39
CA ILE A 10 -9.12 13.21 21.12
C ILE A 10 -7.69 13.22 20.56
N GLY A 11 -7.53 12.80 19.30
CA GLY A 11 -6.23 12.70 18.64
C GLY A 11 -5.50 11.37 18.85
N SER A 12 -6.10 10.39 19.55
CA SER A 12 -5.59 9.02 19.54
C SER A 12 -5.91 8.34 18.20
N SER A 13 -4.95 7.59 17.65
CA SER A 13 -5.12 6.68 16.49
C SER A 13 -6.30 5.70 16.66
N SER A 14 -6.62 5.34 17.91
CA SER A 14 -7.74 4.45 18.24
C SER A 14 -9.09 5.17 18.32
N ASN A 15 -9.14 6.49 18.09
CA ASN A 15 -10.37 7.29 18.09
C ASN A 15 -10.74 7.71 16.67
N LEU A 16 -11.39 6.78 15.94
CA LEU A 16 -11.74 6.95 14.52
C LEU A 16 -12.82 8.03 14.26
N GLY A 17 -13.49 8.52 15.30
CA GLY A 17 -14.55 9.51 15.14
C GLY A 17 -15.75 8.97 14.34
N THR A 18 -16.30 9.82 13.46
CA THR A 18 -17.48 9.50 12.63
C THR A 18 -17.23 9.63 11.13
N ASP A 19 -16.11 10.22 10.74
CA ASP A 19 -15.65 10.26 9.35
C ASP A 19 -14.63 9.13 9.21
N LEU A 20 -15.00 8.09 8.45
CA LEU A 20 -14.14 6.90 8.21
C LEU A 20 -13.48 6.95 6.83
N SER A 21 -13.39 8.14 6.21
CA SER A 21 -12.86 8.26 4.84
C SER A 21 -11.35 8.03 4.74
N ASP A 22 -10.64 7.99 5.85
CA ASP A 22 -9.23 7.62 6.00
C ASP A 22 -9.03 6.24 6.66
N ASP A 23 -10.10 5.45 6.77
CA ASP A 23 -10.09 4.11 7.33
C ASP A 23 -10.45 3.06 6.28
N HIS A 24 -10.04 1.81 6.51
CA HIS A 24 -10.44 0.68 5.68
C HIS A 24 -11.96 0.59 5.65
N PRO A 25 -12.58 0.54 4.45
CA PRO A 25 -14.03 0.52 4.34
C PRO A 25 -14.64 -0.64 5.14
N ILE A 26 -15.75 -0.36 5.81
CA ILE A 26 -16.60 -1.34 6.50
C ILE A 26 -18.07 -1.08 6.13
N SER A 27 -18.97 -1.97 6.55
CA SER A 27 -20.42 -1.89 6.32
C SER A 27 -20.87 -1.98 4.85
N PHE A 28 -20.00 -2.38 3.93
CA PHE A 28 -20.30 -2.67 2.53
C PHE A 28 -20.38 -4.18 2.29
N ILE A 29 -21.10 -4.58 1.22
CA ILE A 29 -21.26 -5.98 0.81
C ILE A 29 -20.00 -6.46 0.08
N TYR A 30 -19.41 -7.55 0.54
CA TYR A 30 -18.30 -8.23 -0.12
C TYR A 30 -18.84 -9.48 -0.83
N ASP A 31 -19.24 -9.30 -2.08
CA ASP A 31 -19.83 -10.37 -2.90
C ASP A 31 -18.96 -10.67 -4.14
N ALA A 32 -19.39 -11.66 -4.92
CA ALA A 32 -18.73 -12.03 -6.16
C ALA A 32 -18.72 -10.90 -7.21
N THR A 33 -19.71 -10.00 -7.17
CA THR A 33 -19.80 -8.85 -8.08
C THR A 33 -18.67 -7.88 -7.81
N LEU A 34 -18.46 -7.52 -6.54
CA LEU A 34 -17.37 -6.66 -6.11
C LEU A 34 -16.02 -7.29 -6.45
N VAL A 35 -15.82 -8.55 -6.10
CA VAL A 35 -14.57 -9.27 -6.37
C VAL A 35 -14.24 -9.25 -7.88
N SER A 36 -15.24 -9.47 -8.73
CA SER A 36 -15.06 -9.47 -10.18
C SER A 36 -14.79 -8.08 -10.74
N ALA A 37 -15.37 -7.03 -10.13
CA ALA A 37 -15.19 -5.64 -10.56
C ALA A 37 -13.81 -5.09 -10.18
N ASP A 38 -13.29 -5.47 -9.00
CA ASP A 38 -11.98 -5.05 -8.52
C ASP A 38 -10.83 -5.86 -9.15
N GLY A 39 -10.97 -7.19 -9.19
CA GLY A 39 -9.99 -8.09 -9.80
C GLY A 39 -8.78 -8.43 -8.93
N GLN A 40 -8.59 -7.78 -7.77
CA GLN A 40 -7.50 -8.06 -6.82
C GLN A 40 -8.02 -8.44 -5.42
N LEU A 41 -9.25 -8.95 -5.36
CA LEU A 41 -9.86 -9.49 -4.16
C LEU A 41 -9.98 -11.01 -4.24
N LYS A 42 -9.84 -11.68 -3.09
CA LYS A 42 -10.16 -13.10 -2.98
C LYS A 42 -11.67 -13.30 -3.07
N HIS A 43 -12.12 -14.40 -3.69
CA HIS A 43 -13.55 -14.67 -3.82
C HIS A 43 -14.30 -14.66 -2.48
N LYS A 44 -13.65 -15.12 -1.41
CA LYS A 44 -14.08 -14.98 -0.03
C LYS A 44 -12.88 -14.71 0.86
N PRO A 45 -13.06 -14.01 1.99
CA PRO A 45 -12.03 -13.91 3.01
C PRO A 45 -11.57 -15.30 3.46
N LEU A 46 -10.26 -15.46 3.64
CA LEU A 46 -9.67 -16.63 4.27
C LEU A 46 -9.83 -16.53 5.79
N PHE A 47 -10.23 -17.63 6.42
CA PHE A 47 -10.29 -17.72 7.88
C PHE A 47 -8.92 -17.37 8.50
N PRO A 48 -8.85 -16.60 9.61
CA PRO A 48 -9.95 -16.22 10.49
C PRO A 48 -10.70 -14.93 10.16
N ALA A 49 -10.40 -14.23 9.07
CA ALA A 49 -11.22 -13.10 8.64
C ALA A 49 -12.58 -13.61 8.13
N THR A 50 -13.67 -13.01 8.59
CA THR A 50 -15.03 -13.43 8.23
C THR A 50 -15.95 -12.25 7.96
N LEU A 51 -16.93 -12.45 7.10
CA LEU A 51 -18.02 -11.49 6.86
C LEU A 51 -19.13 -11.69 7.90
N ASP A 52 -19.98 -10.68 8.08
CA ASP A 52 -21.20 -10.82 8.87
C ASP A 52 -22.27 -11.67 8.14
N GLY A 53 -23.41 -11.91 8.80
CA GLY A 53 -24.50 -12.71 8.24
C GLY A 53 -25.18 -12.12 6.99
N ASN A 54 -24.86 -10.88 6.63
CA ASN A 54 -25.32 -10.20 5.41
C ASN A 54 -24.19 -10.04 4.38
N GLU A 55 -23.11 -10.83 4.51
CA GLU A 55 -21.93 -10.80 3.63
C GLU A 55 -21.21 -9.44 3.64
N LYS A 56 -21.25 -8.71 4.77
CA LYS A 56 -20.54 -7.44 4.90
C LYS A 56 -19.21 -7.57 5.62
N VAL A 57 -18.25 -6.75 5.20
CA VAL A 57 -17.05 -6.46 5.99
C VAL A 57 -17.46 -5.59 7.17
N GLN A 58 -17.11 -6.00 8.38
CA GLN A 58 -17.38 -5.28 9.62
C GLN A 58 -16.10 -5.14 10.44
N CYS A 59 -16.16 -4.39 11.54
CA CYS A 59 -15.05 -4.31 12.48
C CYS A 59 -14.58 -5.71 12.92
N THR A 60 -15.54 -6.63 13.11
CA THR A 60 -15.26 -8.02 13.52
C THR A 60 -14.70 -8.91 12.41
N SER A 61 -14.59 -8.41 11.18
CA SER A 61 -13.86 -9.10 10.11
C SER A 61 -12.36 -9.07 10.34
N CYS A 62 -11.87 -8.06 11.06
CA CYS A 62 -10.45 -7.88 11.38
C CYS A 62 -10.16 -8.00 12.88
N HIS A 63 -11.14 -7.70 13.75
CA HIS A 63 -10.98 -7.71 15.20
C HIS A 63 -11.86 -8.77 15.90
N ASP A 64 -11.31 -9.54 16.85
CA ASP A 64 -12.06 -10.35 17.81
C ASP A 64 -12.00 -9.70 19.19
N PRO A 65 -13.08 -9.04 19.66
CA PRO A 65 -13.08 -8.34 20.95
C PRO A 65 -12.84 -9.26 22.16
N HIS A 66 -12.84 -10.58 21.98
CA HIS A 66 -12.58 -11.56 23.04
C HIS A 66 -11.17 -12.17 22.98
N ASN A 67 -10.36 -11.82 21.99
CA ASN A 67 -9.06 -12.43 21.76
C ASN A 67 -8.02 -11.40 21.31
N ASP A 68 -7.02 -11.16 22.16
CA ASP A 68 -5.94 -10.20 21.90
C ASP A 68 -4.59 -10.89 21.58
N THR A 69 -4.64 -12.08 20.98
CA THR A 69 -3.42 -12.86 20.68
C THR A 69 -2.42 -12.11 19.80
N TYR A 70 -2.89 -11.28 18.86
CA TYR A 70 -2.06 -10.56 17.88
C TYR A 70 -1.94 -9.05 18.18
N ALA A 71 -2.29 -8.62 19.40
CA ALA A 71 -2.50 -7.23 19.79
C ALA A 71 -3.63 -6.54 19.00
N ASN A 72 -4.15 -5.45 19.55
CA ASN A 72 -5.28 -4.69 18.99
C ASN A 72 -6.49 -5.58 18.65
N PHE A 73 -6.66 -6.70 19.36
CA PHE A 73 -7.71 -7.67 19.12
C PHE A 73 -7.74 -8.23 17.69
N LEU A 74 -6.63 -8.23 16.94
CA LEU A 74 -6.66 -8.68 15.56
C LEU A 74 -6.95 -10.18 15.45
N VAL A 75 -7.70 -10.59 14.41
CA VAL A 75 -8.01 -12.01 14.15
C VAL A 75 -6.81 -12.77 13.55
N ALA A 76 -5.90 -12.05 12.89
CA ALA A 76 -4.68 -12.57 12.29
C ALA A 76 -3.54 -11.56 12.47
N THR A 77 -2.30 -12.01 12.33
CA THR A 77 -1.13 -11.14 12.44
C THR A 77 -1.02 -10.17 11.26
N ASN A 78 -0.46 -8.98 11.51
CA ASN A 78 -0.03 -8.07 10.45
C ASN A 78 1.37 -8.40 9.91
N GLU A 79 2.11 -9.31 10.56
CA GLU A 79 3.41 -9.77 10.06
C GLU A 79 3.25 -10.42 8.68
N TYR A 80 4.06 -9.98 7.72
CA TYR A 80 3.94 -10.35 6.30
C TYR A 80 2.56 -10.07 5.70
N SER A 81 1.79 -9.17 6.32
CA SER A 81 0.43 -8.79 5.91
C SER A 81 -0.58 -9.94 5.89
N ASP A 82 -0.43 -10.94 6.76
CA ASP A 82 -1.32 -12.11 6.78
C ASP A 82 -2.80 -11.72 6.90
N LEU A 83 -3.14 -10.74 7.74
CA LEU A 83 -4.50 -10.21 7.86
C LEU A 83 -5.02 -9.61 6.55
N CYS A 84 -4.24 -8.73 5.91
CA CYS A 84 -4.61 -8.06 4.67
C CYS A 84 -4.86 -9.09 3.55
N LEU A 85 -3.97 -10.08 3.46
CA LEU A 85 -3.98 -11.14 2.46
C LEU A 85 -5.06 -12.20 2.72
N LYS A 86 -5.86 -12.09 3.80
CA LYS A 86 -7.10 -12.86 3.90
C LYS A 86 -8.12 -12.43 2.87
N CYS A 87 -8.13 -11.14 2.47
CA CYS A 87 -9.12 -10.57 1.55
C CYS A 87 -8.50 -10.05 0.25
N HIS A 88 -7.31 -9.47 0.34
CA HIS A 88 -6.62 -8.87 -0.81
C HIS A 88 -5.72 -9.90 -1.49
N ASP A 89 -5.65 -9.83 -2.82
CA ASP A 89 -4.79 -10.65 -3.67
C ASP A 89 -4.13 -9.78 -4.74
N PRO A 90 -3.24 -8.84 -4.34
CA PRO A 90 -2.66 -7.91 -5.28
C PRO A 90 -1.82 -8.64 -6.32
N GLU A 91 -1.96 -8.24 -7.58
CA GLU A 91 -1.22 -8.84 -8.67
C GLU A 91 0.29 -8.65 -8.45
N TYR A 92 1.08 -9.66 -8.80
CA TYR A 92 2.55 -9.68 -8.69
C TYR A 92 3.16 -9.64 -7.27
N TRP A 93 2.38 -9.33 -6.23
CA TRP A 93 2.89 -9.06 -4.87
C TRP A 93 3.87 -10.11 -4.36
N ASN A 94 3.53 -11.40 -4.49
CA ASN A 94 4.30 -12.54 -3.96
C ASN A 94 5.75 -12.60 -4.46
N PHE A 95 6.07 -11.97 -5.60
CA PHE A 95 7.42 -11.97 -6.18
C PHE A 95 8.06 -10.58 -6.20
N SER A 96 7.38 -9.58 -5.62
CA SER A 96 7.91 -8.23 -5.53
C SER A 96 9.10 -8.16 -4.58
N SER A 97 9.96 -7.18 -4.84
CA SER A 97 11.08 -6.86 -3.95
C SER A 97 10.57 -6.37 -2.60
N HIS A 98 9.42 -5.69 -2.55
CA HIS A 98 8.84 -5.22 -1.28
C HIS A 98 8.31 -6.38 -0.43
N ALA A 99 7.69 -7.39 -1.03
CA ALA A 99 7.22 -8.58 -0.30
C ALA A 99 8.35 -9.48 0.24
N THR A 100 9.56 -9.37 -0.31
CA THR A 100 10.67 -10.31 -0.04
C THR A 100 11.91 -9.66 0.57
N SER A 101 11.95 -8.33 0.68
CA SER A 101 13.12 -7.59 1.16
C SER A 101 13.35 -7.77 2.67
N ALA A 102 14.54 -8.28 3.01
CA ALA A 102 15.03 -8.35 4.39
C ALA A 102 15.67 -7.03 4.87
N SER A 103 15.61 -5.94 4.09
CA SER A 103 16.13 -4.64 4.51
C SER A 103 15.37 -4.11 5.72
N GLY A 104 16.09 -3.56 6.69
CA GLY A 104 15.55 -2.90 7.86
C GLY A 104 15.98 -1.44 7.94
N TRP A 105 15.27 -0.65 8.75
CA TRP A 105 15.66 0.72 9.06
C TRP A 105 17.00 0.73 9.82
N ASN A 106 17.92 1.58 9.38
CA ASN A 106 19.27 1.67 9.94
C ASN A 106 19.36 2.52 11.23
N GLY A 107 18.24 3.07 11.71
CA GLY A 107 18.18 3.93 12.90
C GLY A 107 18.50 5.41 12.63
N SER A 108 18.68 5.82 11.37
CA SER A 108 18.94 7.19 10.96
C SER A 108 17.72 7.84 10.31
N GLY A 109 17.53 9.14 10.55
CA GLY A 109 16.34 9.86 10.08
C GLY A 109 15.09 9.50 10.89
N GLU A 110 13.94 9.70 10.28
CA GLU A 110 12.66 9.29 10.84
C GLU A 110 12.45 7.78 10.67
N ASN A 111 11.77 7.15 11.63
CA ASN A 111 11.41 5.74 11.52
C ASN A 111 10.23 5.61 10.53
N PRO A 112 10.41 4.95 9.38
CA PRO A 112 9.39 4.87 8.32
C PRO A 112 8.11 4.12 8.72
N TRP A 113 8.14 3.43 9.85
CA TRP A 113 7.01 2.64 10.38
C TRP A 113 6.41 3.23 11.66
N ALA A 114 6.76 4.47 12.01
CA ALA A 114 6.26 5.13 13.21
C ALA A 114 4.74 5.33 13.22
N HIS A 115 4.08 5.28 12.06
CA HIS A 115 2.63 5.31 11.94
C HIS A 115 1.94 4.03 12.44
N THR A 116 2.70 2.94 12.62
CA THR A 116 2.18 1.67 13.13
C THR A 116 2.50 1.49 14.60
N GLU A 117 1.51 1.10 15.41
CA GLU A 117 1.72 0.76 16.82
C GLU A 117 2.60 -0.49 16.99
N HIS A 118 2.52 -1.39 16.01
CA HIS A 118 3.31 -2.62 15.94
C HIS A 118 3.99 -2.73 14.58
N SER A 119 5.28 -2.35 14.54
CA SER A 119 6.15 -2.54 13.38
C SER A 119 7.09 -3.72 13.56
N PHE A 120 7.59 -4.23 12.43
CA PHE A 120 8.55 -5.31 12.36
C PHE A 120 9.91 -4.82 11.85
N ALA A 121 10.92 -5.70 11.90
CA ALA A 121 12.30 -5.31 11.62
C ALA A 121 12.60 -5.06 10.13
N THR A 122 11.82 -5.65 9.22
CA THR A 122 12.13 -5.68 7.79
C THR A 122 10.98 -5.20 6.91
N VAL A 123 11.30 -4.72 5.71
CA VAL A 123 10.31 -4.35 4.70
C VAL A 123 9.34 -5.51 4.44
N ALA A 124 9.82 -6.73 4.26
CA ALA A 124 8.96 -7.89 4.02
C ALA A 124 7.99 -8.18 5.18
N GLN A 125 8.45 -8.07 6.43
CA GLN A 125 7.59 -8.31 7.59
C GLN A 125 6.53 -7.23 7.78
N ASN A 126 6.84 -5.96 7.49
CA ASN A 126 5.85 -4.88 7.52
C ASN A 126 4.87 -4.96 6.32
N GLY A 127 5.32 -5.48 5.17
CA GLY A 127 4.49 -5.78 4.00
C GLY A 127 3.66 -4.57 3.52
N CYS A 128 2.35 -4.73 3.40
CA CYS A 128 1.41 -3.69 3.02
C CYS A 128 1.51 -2.44 3.90
N ALA A 129 1.81 -2.59 5.19
CA ALA A 129 1.90 -1.47 6.13
C ALA A 129 3.12 -0.56 5.93
N ASN A 130 4.05 -0.93 5.02
CA ASN A 130 5.11 -0.01 4.59
C ASN A 130 4.55 1.27 3.96
N CYS A 131 3.42 1.15 3.26
CA CYS A 131 2.82 2.24 2.47
C CYS A 131 1.34 2.47 2.80
N HIS A 132 0.58 1.42 3.14
CA HIS A 132 -0.84 1.56 3.48
C HIS A 132 -1.05 1.74 4.99
N SER A 133 -2.09 2.48 5.37
CA SER A 133 -2.59 2.56 6.74
C SER A 133 -4.05 2.15 6.78
N MET A 134 -4.38 1.18 7.63
CA MET A 134 -5.75 0.66 7.72
C MET A 134 -6.70 1.59 8.48
N HIS A 135 -6.16 2.42 9.37
CA HIS A 135 -6.89 3.47 10.06
C HIS A 135 -6.09 4.76 10.01
N THR A 136 -6.80 5.90 10.04
CA THR A 136 -6.17 7.23 10.10
C THR A 136 -5.10 7.47 9.04
N ALA A 137 -5.34 7.03 7.80
CA ALA A 137 -4.42 7.20 6.68
C ALA A 137 -4.22 8.68 6.33
N GLY A 138 -2.98 9.10 6.02
CA GLY A 138 -2.71 10.47 5.57
C GLY A 138 -3.42 10.78 4.25
N GLY A 139 -3.47 9.79 3.34
CA GLY A 139 -4.26 9.85 2.11
C GLY A 139 -5.57 9.06 2.23
N LYS A 140 -6.70 9.72 2.04
CA LYS A 140 -8.04 9.10 2.04
C LYS A 140 -8.25 8.13 0.87
N GLU A 141 -7.57 8.40 -0.24
CA GLU A 141 -7.63 7.56 -1.42
C GLU A 141 -6.58 6.44 -1.33
N ARG A 142 -6.99 5.19 -1.58
CA ARG A 142 -6.12 3.98 -1.51
C ARG A 142 -5.45 3.75 -0.14
N LEU A 143 -5.78 4.57 0.85
CA LEU A 143 -5.35 4.50 2.24
C LEU A 143 -3.84 4.48 2.38
N MET A 144 -3.17 5.37 1.66
CA MET A 144 -1.72 5.55 1.77
C MET A 144 -1.39 6.28 3.06
N LYS A 145 -0.29 5.90 3.72
CA LYS A 145 0.10 6.46 5.02
C LYS A 145 0.37 7.96 4.94
N GLU A 146 0.91 8.41 3.81
CA GLU A 146 1.08 9.83 3.49
C GLU A 146 0.15 10.25 2.35
N ASP A 147 -0.26 11.52 2.39
CA ASP A 147 -1.15 12.11 1.38
C ASP A 147 -0.43 12.35 0.03
N LEU A 148 0.88 12.60 0.07
CA LEU A 148 1.73 12.78 -1.12
C LEU A 148 2.35 11.44 -1.53
N ALA A 149 2.25 11.08 -2.81
CA ALA A 149 2.72 9.80 -3.34
C ALA A 149 4.23 9.61 -3.12
N GLU A 150 5.02 10.67 -3.28
CA GLU A 150 6.47 10.68 -3.16
C GLU A 150 6.90 10.33 -1.74
N MET A 151 6.18 10.83 -0.74
CA MET A 151 6.51 10.59 0.66
C MET A 151 6.31 9.12 1.06
N ASN A 152 5.37 8.42 0.44
CA ASN A 152 5.19 6.98 0.64
C ASN A 152 6.39 6.15 0.11
N CYS A 153 7.15 6.68 -0.85
CA CYS A 153 8.29 6.00 -1.47
C CYS A 153 9.62 6.45 -0.85
N LEU A 154 9.83 7.76 -0.75
CA LEU A 154 11.09 8.38 -0.33
C LEU A 154 11.38 8.16 1.16
N ASP A 155 10.36 7.87 1.96
CA ASP A 155 10.53 7.52 3.37
C ASP A 155 11.45 6.30 3.59
N CYS A 156 11.46 5.34 2.65
CA CYS A 156 12.41 4.21 2.64
C CYS A 156 13.54 4.37 1.63
N HIS A 157 13.29 5.05 0.50
CA HIS A 157 14.24 5.22 -0.60
C HIS A 157 15.12 6.49 -0.48
N ASN A 158 15.33 6.96 0.75
CA ASN A 158 16.26 8.04 1.15
C ASN A 158 17.65 7.53 1.60
N GLY A 159 17.85 6.21 1.63
CA GLY A 159 19.08 5.57 2.09
C GLY A 159 19.08 5.11 3.55
N ASN A 160 17.94 5.24 4.26
CA ASN A 160 17.77 4.77 5.63
C ASN A 160 17.18 3.36 5.74
N VAL A 161 16.59 2.83 4.66
CA VAL A 161 16.08 1.44 4.58
C VAL A 161 16.56 0.76 3.30
N ALA A 162 16.26 1.36 2.15
CA ALA A 162 16.65 0.80 0.86
C ALA A 162 18.18 0.72 0.76
N SER A 163 18.68 -0.36 0.15
CA SER A 163 20.12 -0.48 -0.16
C SER A 163 20.62 0.75 -0.95
N PRO A 164 21.89 1.15 -0.82
CA PRO A 164 22.41 2.35 -1.51
C PRO A 164 22.10 2.41 -3.02
N ASP A 165 22.16 1.28 -3.72
CA ASP A 165 21.85 1.19 -5.16
C ASP A 165 20.36 1.42 -5.50
N LYS A 166 19.50 1.48 -4.49
CA LYS A 166 18.06 1.73 -4.56
C LYS A 166 17.67 3.03 -3.84
N ASN A 167 18.62 3.87 -3.44
CA ASN A 167 18.31 5.20 -2.93
C ASN A 167 17.92 6.11 -4.11
N ILE A 168 16.62 6.27 -4.34
CA ILE A 168 16.09 7.05 -5.46
C ILE A 168 15.98 8.54 -5.13
N GLU A 169 15.93 8.92 -3.84
CA GLU A 169 15.85 10.33 -3.43
C GLU A 169 16.99 11.15 -4.04
N THR A 170 18.21 10.58 -4.02
CA THR A 170 19.38 11.21 -4.64
C THR A 170 19.24 11.45 -6.14
N GLN A 171 18.43 10.66 -6.85
CA GLN A 171 18.23 10.79 -8.29
C GLN A 171 17.45 12.06 -8.63
N PHE A 172 16.56 12.50 -7.74
CA PHE A 172 15.78 13.73 -7.92
C PHE A 172 16.53 15.00 -7.53
N THR A 173 17.78 14.88 -7.06
CA THR A 173 18.67 16.04 -6.87
C THR A 173 19.45 16.40 -8.14
N LYS A 174 19.39 15.56 -9.19
CA LYS A 174 20.15 15.75 -10.42
C LYS A 174 19.61 16.93 -11.24
N PRO A 175 20.47 17.61 -12.05
CA PRO A 175 20.04 18.72 -12.91
C PRO A 175 18.97 18.32 -13.93
N TYR A 176 19.03 17.07 -14.42
CA TYR A 176 18.05 16.49 -15.32
C TYR A 176 17.33 15.36 -14.60
N ARG A 177 16.03 15.52 -14.40
CA ARG A 177 15.15 14.58 -13.68
C ARG A 177 13.73 14.67 -14.21
N HIS A 178 12.94 13.65 -13.92
CA HIS A 178 11.48 13.75 -14.01
C HIS A 178 10.97 14.61 -12.85
N ASP A 179 10.02 15.50 -13.14
CA ASP A 179 9.50 16.45 -12.16
C ASP A 179 8.33 15.84 -11.37
N ILE A 180 8.65 14.85 -10.53
CA ILE A 180 7.67 14.14 -9.69
C ILE A 180 7.04 15.02 -8.60
N PHE A 181 7.57 16.23 -8.39
CA PHE A 181 7.00 17.19 -7.44
C PHE A 181 6.13 18.25 -8.14
N GLY A 182 5.95 18.12 -9.45
CA GLY A 182 5.16 19.04 -10.27
C GLY A 182 3.69 18.68 -10.40
N SER A 183 3.30 17.48 -9.94
CA SER A 183 1.94 16.96 -9.99
C SER A 183 1.66 16.06 -8.79
N ASP A 184 0.51 16.24 -8.15
CA ASP A 184 0.12 15.48 -6.95
C ASP A 184 -1.25 14.82 -7.16
N LYS A 185 -1.37 13.53 -6.83
CA LYS A 185 -2.63 12.75 -6.79
C LYS A 185 -3.39 12.70 -8.11
N VAL A 186 -2.66 12.51 -9.19
CA VAL A 186 -3.19 12.47 -10.56
C VAL A 186 -3.04 11.08 -11.20
N HIS A 187 -2.24 10.19 -10.62
CA HIS A 187 -2.15 8.81 -11.10
C HIS A 187 -3.41 7.98 -10.80
N GLU A 188 -3.95 7.36 -11.85
CA GLU A 188 -5.02 6.37 -11.77
C GLU A 188 -4.55 5.02 -12.31
N PRO A 189 -4.65 3.89 -11.55
CA PRO A 189 -4.20 2.58 -12.04
C PRO A 189 -4.85 2.13 -13.36
N ASN A 190 -6.08 2.59 -13.62
CA ASN A 190 -6.82 2.26 -14.82
C ASN A 190 -6.65 3.28 -15.96
N GLU A 191 -5.74 4.25 -15.84
CA GLU A 191 -5.50 5.24 -16.88
C GLU A 191 -4.99 4.59 -18.17
N THR A 192 -5.18 5.31 -19.27
CA THR A 192 -4.68 4.89 -20.58
C THR A 192 -3.19 5.15 -20.70
N ALA A 193 -2.44 4.21 -21.27
CA ALA A 193 -1.00 4.38 -21.52
C ALA A 193 -0.65 5.65 -22.34
N LEU A 194 -1.59 6.12 -23.17
CA LEU A 194 -1.46 7.35 -23.95
C LEU A 194 -2.14 8.51 -23.23
N ILE A 195 -1.37 9.24 -22.42
CA ILE A 195 -1.85 10.47 -21.76
C ILE A 195 -1.73 11.64 -22.76
N GLY A 196 -2.84 12.36 -22.96
CA GLY A 196 -2.85 13.54 -23.83
C GLY A 196 -1.97 14.66 -23.28
N LEU A 197 -1.40 15.49 -24.17
CA LEU A 197 -0.47 16.57 -23.81
C LEU A 197 -1.02 17.56 -22.76
N SER A 198 -2.34 17.73 -22.68
CA SER A 198 -3.01 18.61 -21.71
C SER A 198 -3.10 18.03 -20.29
N ASN A 199 -2.90 16.71 -20.13
CA ASN A 199 -2.97 16.00 -18.86
C ASN A 199 -1.63 15.36 -18.48
N LYS A 200 -0.53 15.84 -19.08
CA LYS A 200 0.80 15.30 -18.82
C LYS A 200 1.17 15.51 -17.35
N HIS A 201 1.34 14.42 -16.64
CA HIS A 201 1.85 14.36 -15.28
C HIS A 201 2.92 13.28 -15.16
N ILE A 202 3.61 13.25 -14.02
CA ILE A 202 4.54 12.17 -13.69
C ILE A 202 4.54 11.92 -12.19
N GLU A 203 4.13 10.73 -11.80
CA GLU A 203 4.23 10.20 -10.45
C GLU A 203 5.09 8.93 -10.45
N CYS A 204 5.44 8.48 -9.24
CA CYS A 204 6.22 7.25 -9.07
C CYS A 204 5.51 6.04 -9.70
N ALA A 205 4.19 5.95 -9.52
CA ALA A 205 3.38 4.81 -9.94
C ALA A 205 3.16 4.72 -11.46
N ASP A 206 3.33 5.82 -12.20
CA ASP A 206 3.22 5.85 -13.66
C ASP A 206 4.28 4.96 -14.34
N CYS A 207 5.45 4.85 -13.70
CA CYS A 207 6.61 4.14 -14.23
C CYS A 207 7.16 3.07 -13.28
N HIS A 208 6.58 2.89 -12.10
CA HIS A 208 6.95 1.84 -11.15
C HIS A 208 5.73 1.23 -10.49
N ASN A 209 5.53 -0.07 -10.67
CA ASN A 209 4.51 -0.79 -9.93
C ASN A 209 5.11 -1.35 -8.63
N ALA A 210 4.78 -0.73 -7.49
CA ALA A 210 5.29 -1.13 -6.18
C ALA A 210 4.92 -2.56 -5.78
N HIS A 211 3.86 -3.13 -6.36
CA HIS A 211 3.45 -4.52 -6.16
C HIS A 211 4.15 -5.51 -7.11
N ALA A 212 4.84 -5.05 -8.17
CA ALA A 212 5.46 -5.91 -9.17
C ALA A 212 6.98 -5.76 -9.31
N VAL A 213 7.54 -4.65 -8.81
CA VAL A 213 8.97 -4.32 -8.88
C VAL A 213 9.83 -5.49 -8.40
N ASN A 214 10.75 -5.97 -9.22
CA ASN A 214 11.57 -7.15 -8.93
C ASN A 214 13.02 -6.98 -9.44
N PRO A 215 13.99 -7.79 -8.96
CA PRO A 215 15.41 -7.59 -9.26
C PRO A 215 15.83 -8.17 -10.62
N THR A 216 14.90 -8.58 -11.49
CA THR A 216 15.24 -9.14 -12.80
C THR A 216 15.99 -8.11 -13.63
N THR A 217 17.18 -8.47 -14.12
CA THR A 217 17.96 -7.64 -15.02
C THR A 217 17.39 -7.67 -16.43
N GLU A 218 17.51 -6.58 -17.17
CA GLU A 218 17.06 -6.49 -18.55
C GLU A 218 17.70 -7.56 -19.45
N LYS A 219 16.88 -8.13 -20.34
CA LYS A 219 17.35 -9.05 -21.37
C LYS A 219 16.44 -8.91 -22.57
N ALA A 220 16.97 -8.35 -23.65
CA ALA A 220 16.22 -8.14 -24.89
C ALA A 220 15.43 -9.41 -25.30
N PRO A 221 14.13 -9.29 -25.62
CA PRO A 221 13.37 -8.04 -25.79
C PRO A 221 12.75 -7.44 -24.50
N TYR A 222 12.99 -8.02 -23.32
CA TYR A 222 12.36 -7.63 -22.07
C TYR A 222 13.12 -6.52 -21.33
N ALA A 223 12.37 -5.58 -20.76
CA ALA A 223 12.88 -4.57 -19.84
C ALA A 223 13.28 -5.20 -18.49
N ASN A 224 13.94 -4.41 -17.63
CA ASN A 224 14.25 -4.85 -16.27
C ASN A 224 12.99 -4.94 -15.40
N GLY A 225 13.11 -5.62 -14.27
CA GLY A 225 12.04 -5.85 -13.31
C GLY A 225 11.52 -4.60 -12.60
N PHE A 226 12.16 -3.44 -12.76
CA PHE A 226 11.64 -2.19 -12.18
C PHE A 226 10.43 -1.64 -12.93
N LEU A 227 10.21 -2.10 -14.16
CA LEU A 227 9.08 -1.74 -15.01
C LEU A 227 8.03 -2.85 -15.11
N ALA A 228 8.15 -3.90 -14.29
CA ALA A 228 7.21 -5.02 -14.32
C ALA A 228 5.79 -4.57 -13.98
N GLY A 229 4.78 -5.15 -14.65
CA GLY A 229 3.37 -4.86 -14.37
C GLY A 229 2.90 -3.48 -14.79
N LEU A 230 3.64 -2.79 -15.66
CA LEU A 230 3.26 -1.47 -16.19
C LEU A 230 2.82 -1.54 -17.65
N LYS A 231 1.87 -0.68 -17.99
CA LYS A 231 1.49 -0.44 -19.38
C LYS A 231 2.61 0.32 -20.07
N GLY A 232 2.87 -0.01 -21.33
CA GLY A 232 3.89 0.63 -22.16
C GLY A 232 3.33 1.08 -23.51
N ILE A 233 4.21 1.63 -24.33
CA ILE A 233 3.91 2.00 -25.71
C ILE A 233 4.99 1.36 -26.62
N ASP A 234 4.56 0.70 -27.69
CA ASP A 234 5.47 0.12 -28.69
C ASP A 234 6.09 1.19 -29.60
N GLN A 235 7.06 0.81 -30.43
CA GLN A 235 7.70 1.72 -31.38
C GLN A 235 6.75 2.35 -32.43
N ASN A 236 5.54 1.79 -32.58
CA ASN A 236 4.51 2.28 -33.49
C ASN A 236 3.47 3.17 -32.79
N GLY A 237 3.61 3.42 -31.48
CA GLY A 237 2.68 4.20 -30.70
C GLY A 237 1.47 3.42 -30.17
N ASN A 238 1.47 2.09 -30.27
CA ASN A 238 0.38 1.26 -29.74
C ASN A 238 0.60 0.96 -28.26
N ALA A 239 -0.47 0.99 -27.46
CA ALA A 239 -0.42 0.55 -26.07
C ALA A 239 -0.07 -0.95 -25.98
N ILE A 240 0.89 -1.27 -25.12
CA ILE A 240 1.22 -2.63 -24.69
C ILE A 240 0.74 -2.75 -23.25
N ASN A 241 -0.08 -3.76 -22.95
CA ASN A 241 -0.43 -4.11 -21.58
C ASN A 241 0.54 -5.19 -21.07
N PRO A 242 0.85 -5.18 -19.77
CA PRO A 242 1.66 -6.21 -19.12
C PRO A 242 1.00 -7.60 -19.19
#